data_AF-A0A527D3J2-F1
#
_entry.id   AF-A0A527D3J2-F1
#
_cell.length_a   1.000
_cell.length_b   1.000
_cell.length_c   1.000
_cell.angle_alpha   90.00
_cell.angle_beta   90.00
_cell.angle_gamma   90.00
#
_symmetry.space_group_name_H-M   'P 1'
#
loop_
_entity.id
_entity.type
_entity.pdbx_description
1 polymer ?
#
loop_
_entity_poly.entity_id
_entity_poly.type
_entity_poly.pdbx_seq_one_letter_code
_entity_poly.pdbx_strand_id
1 'polypeptide(L)'
;MARKATINPNAATIHDQTLVRGQGGELHQLAEGKTDVLTTAQGSPVADDQNTLKIGARGPALLEDFHFREKIFHFDHERIPERVVHARGYGAHGFFETYDSLAKYTRADIFQRAGEKTPAFVRFST
;
A
#
# COMPACT_ATOMS: atom_id res chain seq x y z
N MET A 1 28.49 22.64 -33.89
CA MET A 1 29.03 22.23 -32.56
C MET A 1 27.93 21.49 -31.82
N ALA A 2 27.99 20.16 -31.75
CA ALA A 2 26.98 19.36 -31.06
C ALA A 2 27.18 19.47 -29.54
N ARG A 3 26.13 19.88 -28.80
CA ARG A 3 26.12 19.84 -27.33
C ARG A 3 26.22 18.36 -26.92
N LYS A 4 27.32 17.98 -26.27
CA LYS A 4 27.45 16.70 -25.57
C LYS A 4 26.29 16.61 -24.56
N ALA A 5 25.48 15.55 -24.64
CA ALA A 5 24.52 15.23 -23.60
C ALA A 5 25.29 15.03 -22.29
N THR A 6 24.98 15.84 -21.29
CA THR A 6 25.56 15.75 -19.96
C THR A 6 25.06 14.44 -19.34
N ILE A 7 25.92 13.40 -19.31
CA ILE A 7 25.62 12.17 -18.59
C ILE A 7 25.61 12.55 -17.10
N ASN A 8 24.45 12.49 -16.46
CA ASN A 8 24.37 12.60 -15.00
C ASN A 8 25.07 11.35 -14.42
N PRO A 9 26.23 11.50 -13.77
CA PRO A 9 27.00 10.35 -13.28
C PRO A 9 26.25 9.54 -12.21
N ASN A 10 25.18 10.11 -11.64
CA ASN A 10 24.37 9.47 -10.62
C ASN A 10 23.10 8.81 -11.19
N ALA A 11 22.84 8.87 -12.50
CA ALA A 11 21.69 8.18 -13.07
C ALA A 11 21.99 6.68 -13.27
N ALA A 12 21.06 5.82 -12.86
CA ALA A 12 21.12 4.38 -13.07
C ALA A 12 19.85 3.90 -13.78
N THR A 13 20.01 3.19 -14.89
CA THR A 13 18.88 2.57 -15.60
C THR A 13 18.76 1.11 -15.17
N ILE A 14 17.61 0.76 -14.61
CA ILE A 14 17.25 -0.62 -14.26
C ILE A 14 15.95 -0.95 -15.00
N HIS A 15 16.03 -1.93 -15.91
CA HIS A 15 14.93 -2.29 -16.80
C HIS A 15 14.37 -1.07 -17.54
N ASP A 16 13.13 -0.69 -17.24
CA ASP A 16 12.37 0.41 -17.81
C ASP A 16 12.44 1.71 -16.98
N GLN A 17 13.15 1.71 -15.84
CA GLN A 17 13.23 2.84 -14.92
C GLN A 17 14.61 3.50 -14.92
N THR A 18 14.63 4.83 -14.86
CA THR A 18 15.86 5.62 -14.62
C THR A 18 15.78 6.24 -13.24
N LEU A 19 16.68 5.84 -12.35
CA LEU A 19 16.70 6.21 -10.94
C LEU A 19 17.97 6.99 -10.59
N VAL A 20 17.93 7.75 -9.50
CA VAL A 20 19.08 8.49 -9.00
C VAL A 20 19.82 7.67 -7.95
N ARG A 21 21.13 7.51 -8.10
CA ARG A 21 22.02 6.93 -7.10
C ARG A 21 22.31 7.94 -6.01
N GLY A 22 22.04 7.54 -4.77
CA GLY A 22 22.44 8.25 -3.56
C GLY A 22 23.93 8.06 -3.25
N GLN A 23 24.39 8.73 -2.20
CA GLN A 23 25.81 8.77 -1.81
C GLN A 23 26.33 7.40 -1.34
N GLY A 24 25.46 6.51 -0.86
CA GLY A 24 25.79 5.15 -0.48
C GLY A 24 25.69 4.14 -1.63
N GLY A 25 25.36 4.59 -2.85
CA GLY A 25 25.13 3.73 -4.02
C GLY A 25 23.72 3.12 -4.10
N GLU A 26 22.86 3.43 -3.14
CA GLU A 26 21.45 3.09 -3.12
C GLU A 26 20.66 3.86 -4.19
N LEU A 27 19.50 3.34 -4.59
CA LEU A 27 18.67 3.95 -5.62
C LEU A 27 17.48 4.66 -4.99
N HIS A 28 17.36 5.96 -5.25
CA HIS A 28 16.27 6.78 -4.76
C HIS A 28 15.13 6.77 -5.77
N GLN A 29 13.95 6.40 -5.29
CA GLN A 29 12.69 6.54 -6.00
C GLN A 29 12.08 7.88 -5.57
N LEU A 30 12.36 8.93 -6.34
CA LEU A 30 11.79 10.24 -6.10
C LEU A 30 10.47 10.36 -6.86
N ALA A 31 9.49 11.03 -6.26
CA ALA A 31 8.24 11.34 -6.94
C ALA A 31 8.51 12.32 -8.09
N GLU A 32 8.04 11.98 -9.29
CA GLU A 32 8.18 12.80 -10.50
C GLU A 32 6.80 13.11 -11.12
N GLY A 33 6.71 14.24 -11.83
CA GLY A 33 5.52 14.61 -12.59
C GLY A 33 4.29 14.85 -11.72
N LYS A 34 3.28 13.98 -11.86
CA LYS A 34 2.00 14.05 -11.11
C LYS A 34 1.93 13.04 -9.96
N THR A 35 3.02 12.32 -9.69
CA THR A 35 3.07 11.35 -8.59
C THR A 35 3.21 12.09 -7.26
N ASP A 36 2.44 11.68 -6.27
CA ASP A 36 2.50 12.27 -4.93
C ASP A 36 3.82 11.94 -4.22
N VAL A 37 4.28 12.89 -3.39
CA VAL A 37 5.50 12.73 -2.60
C VAL A 37 5.25 11.72 -1.48
N LEU A 38 6.25 10.85 -1.23
CA LEU A 38 6.22 9.95 -0.07
C LEU A 38 6.18 10.77 1.22
N THR A 39 5.25 10.45 2.11
CA THR A 39 5.08 11.12 3.39
C THR A 39 5.06 10.12 4.54
N THR A 40 5.34 10.60 5.75
CA THR A 40 4.99 9.91 7.00
C THR A 40 3.47 9.88 7.19
N ALA A 41 2.98 9.09 8.14
CA ALA A 41 1.57 8.99 8.47
C ALA A 41 0.95 10.32 8.93
N GLN A 42 1.76 11.27 9.44
CA GLN A 42 1.33 12.63 9.79
C GLN A 42 1.48 13.63 8.63
N GLY A 43 1.85 13.16 7.44
CA GLY A 43 1.95 13.98 6.23
C GLY A 43 3.27 14.72 6.06
N SER A 44 4.31 14.41 6.83
CA SER A 44 5.62 15.04 6.64
C SER A 44 6.32 14.43 5.42
N PRO A 45 6.81 15.23 4.45
CA PRO A 45 7.55 14.69 3.30
C PRO A 45 8.81 13.93 3.71
N VAL A 46 9.03 12.77 3.09
CA VAL A 46 10.20 11.91 3.31
C VAL A 46 11.20 12.15 2.19
N ALA A 47 12.39 12.64 2.54
CA ALA A 47 13.44 12.93 1.56
C ALA A 47 14.25 11.69 1.16
N ASP A 48 14.50 10.78 2.11
CA ASP A 48 15.28 9.55 1.92
C ASP A 48 14.62 8.40 2.69
N ASP A 49 14.13 7.41 1.96
CA ASP A 49 13.51 6.19 2.50
C ASP A 49 14.41 4.96 2.38
N GLN A 50 15.65 5.14 1.93
CA GLN A 50 16.62 4.07 1.71
C GLN A 50 17.64 3.96 2.85
N ASN A 51 17.79 5.02 3.66
CA ASN A 51 18.76 5.09 4.74
C ASN A 51 18.13 5.43 6.09
N THR A 52 18.72 4.88 7.16
CA THR A 52 18.49 5.33 8.55
C THR A 52 19.40 6.51 8.88
N LEU A 53 18.90 7.46 9.66
CA LEU A 53 19.68 8.55 10.25
C LEU A 53 20.74 7.99 11.22
N LYS A 54 22.00 8.39 11.01
CA LYS A 54 23.17 7.88 11.74
C LYS A 54 24.14 9.01 12.12
N ILE A 55 24.95 8.79 13.15
CA ILE A 55 26.11 9.65 13.46
C ILE A 55 27.26 9.33 12.50
N GLY A 56 27.29 9.99 11.34
CA GLY A 56 28.29 9.74 10.30
C GLY A 56 27.98 8.50 9.45
N ALA A 57 28.68 8.36 8.32
CA ALA A 57 28.33 7.38 7.27
C ALA A 57 28.27 5.91 7.77
N ARG A 58 29.17 5.55 8.70
CA ARG A 58 29.31 4.20 9.27
C ARG A 58 29.11 4.16 10.80
N GLY A 59 28.49 5.20 11.37
CA GLY A 59 28.20 5.24 12.80
C GLY A 59 26.86 4.59 13.16
N PRO A 60 26.49 4.63 14.45
CA PRO A 60 25.25 4.06 14.95
C PRO A 60 24.01 4.83 14.47
N ALA A 61 22.87 4.14 14.40
CA ALA A 61 21.57 4.74 14.13
C ALA A 61 21.09 5.60 15.31
N LEU A 62 20.38 6.69 15.00
CA LEU A 62 19.86 7.62 15.99
C LEU A 62 18.41 7.33 16.37
N LEU A 63 18.09 7.43 17.66
CA LEU A 63 16.72 7.25 18.15
C LEU A 63 15.78 8.38 17.69
N GLU A 64 16.31 9.56 17.37
CA GLU A 64 15.51 10.69 16.87
C GLU A 64 14.98 10.48 15.45
N ASP A 65 15.41 9.43 14.74
CA ASP A 65 14.86 9.05 13.45
C ASP A 65 13.40 8.61 13.56
N PHE A 66 12.49 9.57 13.49
CA PHE A 66 11.06 9.34 13.64
C PHE A 66 10.45 8.65 12.42
N HIS A 67 10.96 8.94 11.22
CA HIS A 67 10.52 8.31 9.96
C HIS A 67 10.79 6.80 9.99
N PHE A 68 12.05 6.42 10.27
CA PHE A 68 12.42 5.01 10.38
C PHE A 68 11.60 4.27 11.45
N ARG A 69 11.51 4.86 12.66
CA ARG A 69 10.76 4.25 13.76
C ARG A 69 9.30 4.07 13.44
N GLU A 70 8.66 5.07 12.84
CA GLU A 70 7.26 4.96 12.44
C GLU A 70 7.04 3.83 11.45
N LYS A 71 7.86 3.77 10.38
CA LYS A 71 7.76 2.76 9.34
C LYS A 71 7.91 1.35 9.91
N ILE A 72 8.94 1.11 10.73
CA ILE A 72 9.17 -0.20 11.34
C ILE A 72 8.12 -0.51 12.40
N PHE A 73 7.67 0.48 13.17
CA PHE A 73 6.60 0.27 14.14
C PHE A 73 5.29 -0.17 13.46
N HIS A 74 4.94 0.43 12.33
CA HIS A 74 3.77 0.01 11.57
C HIS A 74 3.93 -1.43 11.06
N PHE A 75 5.11 -1.77 10.51
CA PHE A 75 5.44 -3.12 10.04
C PHE A 75 5.36 -4.18 11.16
N ASP A 76 5.96 -3.90 12.32
CA ASP A 76 5.98 -4.80 13.48
C ASP A 76 4.56 -5.12 13.99
N HIS A 77 3.59 -4.24 13.71
CA HIS A 77 2.19 -4.36 14.15
C HIS A 77 1.21 -4.67 13.00
N GLU A 78 1.70 -5.15 11.84
CA GLU A 78 0.82 -5.55 10.72
C GLU A 78 -0.05 -6.77 11.03
N ARG A 79 0.39 -7.62 11.96
CA ARG A 79 -0.29 -8.87 12.28
C ARG A 79 -1.38 -8.63 13.33
N ILE A 80 -2.61 -8.96 12.95
CA ILE A 80 -3.74 -9.09 13.87
C ILE A 80 -4.01 -10.58 14.15
N PRO A 81 -4.65 -10.92 15.28
CA PRO A 81 -5.05 -12.30 15.55
C PRO A 81 -5.91 -12.87 14.42
N GLU A 82 -5.60 -14.10 14.02
CA GLU A 82 -6.46 -14.83 13.10
C GLU A 82 -7.76 -15.28 13.78
N ARG A 83 -8.75 -15.70 12.97
CA ARG A 83 -9.99 -16.26 13.51
C ARG A 83 -9.69 -17.60 14.19
N VAL A 84 -10.30 -17.85 15.36
CA VAL A 84 -10.12 -19.10 16.13
C VAL A 84 -10.41 -20.36 15.28
N VAL A 85 -11.41 -20.28 14.40
CA VAL A 85 -11.70 -21.26 13.34
C VAL A 85 -11.97 -20.51 12.04
N HIS A 86 -11.92 -21.19 10.89
CA HIS A 86 -12.10 -20.55 9.60
C HIS A 86 -11.06 -19.45 9.30
N ALA A 87 -9.83 -19.64 9.78
CA ALA A 87 -8.72 -18.70 9.61
C ALA A 87 -8.37 -18.51 8.12
N ARG A 88 -8.21 -19.61 7.39
CA ARG A 88 -7.96 -19.59 5.94
C ARG A 88 -9.26 -19.36 5.19
N GLY A 89 -9.29 -18.33 4.36
CA GLY A 89 -10.45 -18.05 3.52
C GLY A 89 -10.21 -16.99 2.45
N TYR A 90 -11.15 -16.89 1.53
CA TYR A 90 -11.12 -15.97 0.40
C TYR A 90 -12.48 -15.28 0.27
N GLY A 91 -12.47 -14.01 -0.16
CA GLY A 91 -13.66 -13.18 -0.28
C GLY A 91 -13.99 -12.83 -1.73
N ALA A 92 -15.28 -12.74 -2.07
CA ALA A 92 -15.76 -12.23 -3.35
C ALA A 92 -16.97 -11.31 -3.16
N HIS A 93 -17.01 -10.23 -3.93
CA HIS A 93 -18.17 -9.35 -4.05
C HIS A 93 -19.12 -9.85 -5.14
N GLY A 94 -20.40 -9.60 -4.96
CA GLY A 94 -21.43 -9.88 -5.95
C GLY A 94 -22.77 -9.29 -5.53
N PHE A 95 -23.85 -9.88 -6.02
CA PHE A 95 -25.20 -9.56 -5.57
C PHE A 95 -26.02 -10.83 -5.43
N PHE A 96 -26.98 -10.79 -4.52
CA PHE A 96 -28.08 -11.73 -4.49
C PHE A 96 -29.25 -11.11 -5.28
N GLU A 97 -29.96 -11.92 -6.06
CA GLU A 97 -31.13 -11.48 -6.83
C GLU A 97 -32.38 -12.25 -6.39
N THR A 98 -33.41 -11.52 -5.97
CA THR A 98 -34.72 -12.09 -5.66
C THR A 98 -35.47 -12.36 -6.96
N TYR A 99 -35.73 -13.62 -7.30
CA TYR A 99 -36.46 -13.93 -8.54
C TYR A 99 -37.94 -13.56 -8.46
N ASP A 100 -38.61 -13.93 -7.37
CA ASP A 100 -40.02 -13.66 -7.11
C ASP A 100 -40.23 -13.08 -5.71
N SER A 101 -41.27 -12.25 -5.55
CA SER A 101 -41.61 -11.69 -4.24
C SER A 101 -42.02 -12.77 -3.24
N LEU A 102 -41.40 -12.76 -2.07
CA LEU A 102 -41.75 -13.63 -0.93
C LEU A 102 -42.56 -12.89 0.14
N ALA A 103 -43.20 -11.77 -0.20
CA ALA A 103 -43.97 -10.93 0.73
C ALA A 103 -45.06 -11.71 1.51
N LYS A 104 -45.59 -12.80 0.92
CA LYS A 104 -46.54 -13.71 1.57
C LYS A 104 -45.95 -14.43 2.79
N TYR A 105 -44.65 -14.71 2.78
CA TYR A 105 -43.98 -15.54 3.78
C TYR A 105 -43.07 -14.75 4.72
N THR A 106 -42.50 -13.64 4.25
CA THR A 106 -41.52 -12.85 5.00
C THR A 106 -41.70 -11.37 4.74
N ARG A 107 -41.36 -10.55 5.74
CA ARG A 107 -41.28 -9.08 5.64
C ARG A 107 -39.86 -8.57 5.44
N ALA A 108 -38.88 -9.47 5.30
CA ALA A 108 -37.50 -9.08 5.05
C ALA A 108 -37.38 -8.35 3.71
N ASP A 109 -36.85 -7.13 3.73
CA ASP A 109 -36.92 -6.19 2.61
C ASP A 109 -36.29 -6.75 1.32
N ILE A 110 -35.17 -7.45 1.44
CA ILE A 110 -34.42 -8.02 0.31
C ILE A 110 -35.22 -9.02 -0.53
N PHE A 111 -36.34 -9.56 -0.01
CA PHE A 111 -37.19 -10.54 -0.70
C PHE A 111 -38.54 -9.98 -1.15
N GLN A 112 -38.78 -8.66 -1.01
CA GLN A 112 -40.11 -8.10 -1.28
C GLN A 112 -40.37 -7.88 -2.77
N ARG A 113 -39.33 -7.67 -3.58
CA ARG A 113 -39.44 -7.24 -4.98
C ARG A 113 -38.71 -8.23 -5.89
N ALA A 114 -39.41 -8.71 -6.92
CA ALA A 114 -38.83 -9.54 -7.97
C ALA A 114 -37.79 -8.73 -8.78
N GLY A 115 -36.69 -9.37 -9.16
CA GLY A 115 -35.53 -8.78 -9.86
C GLY A 115 -34.65 -7.87 -8.99
N GLU A 116 -34.93 -7.75 -7.68
CA GLU A 116 -34.12 -6.90 -6.81
C GLU A 116 -32.72 -7.49 -6.58
N LYS A 117 -31.69 -6.68 -6.87
CA LYS A 117 -30.29 -7.03 -6.66
C LYS A 117 -29.76 -6.40 -5.39
N THR A 118 -29.50 -7.21 -4.39
CA THR A 118 -28.90 -6.78 -3.12
C THR A 118 -27.39 -7.05 -3.13
N PRO A 119 -26.52 -6.04 -2.95
CA PRO A 119 -25.08 -6.24 -2.85
C PRO A 119 -24.73 -7.23 -1.74
N ALA A 120 -23.84 -8.16 -2.03
CA ALA A 120 -23.40 -9.19 -1.09
C ALA A 120 -21.88 -9.37 -1.13
N PHE A 121 -21.33 -9.79 -0.01
CA PHE A 121 -19.94 -10.22 0.11
C PHE A 121 -19.92 -11.62 0.74
N VAL A 122 -19.29 -12.57 0.06
CA VAL A 122 -19.17 -13.95 0.55
C VAL A 122 -17.73 -14.24 0.89
N ARG A 123 -17.51 -14.85 2.07
CA ARG A 123 -16.21 -15.37 2.50
C ARG A 123 -16.28 -16.90 2.61
N PHE A 124 -15.48 -17.60 1.81
CA PHE A 124 -15.29 -19.05 1.88
C PHE A 124 -14.14 -19.39 2.83
N SER A 125 -14.22 -20.48 3.60
CA SER A 125 -13.18 -20.86 4.57
C SER A 125 -13.20 -22.34 4.96
N THR A 126 -12.05 -22.86 5.41
CA THR A 126 -11.88 -24.18 6.05
C THR A 126 -11.78 -24.03 7.55
#